data_AF-A0A150T2V9-F1
#
_entry.id   AF-A0A150T2V9-F1
#
_cell.length_a   1.000
_cell.length_b   1.000
_cell.length_c   1.000
_cell.angle_alpha   90.00
_cell.angle_beta   90.00
_cell.angle_gamma   90.00
#
_symmetry.space_group_name_H-M   'P 1'
#
loop_
_entity.id
_entity.type
_entity.pdbx_description
1 polymer ?
#
loop_
_entity_poly.entity_id
_entity_poly.type
_entity_poly.pdbx_seq_one_letter_code
_entity_poly.pdbx_strand_id
1 'polypeptide(L)'
;EVVCSSKSDPVTFSHPALEARVRQQLQKPEGPIARAELKNIKTMNLSDAQGLDELDPCIFSELTGVKGLYLPPGKIDDLRPIKGLLRLESLRVSATLVKDLSPLAGLVKLDRLDIGRTPVTDLSPLAGLTNLTELQIDETEVTDLSPLAGLKKLEMLQMKRTRVSDVSPLRELKSLKNVYLEGSRVDDASPLRTIPGIKIHEG
;
A
#
# COMPACT_ATOMS: atom_id res chain seq x y z
N GLU A 1 9.39 20.00 -6.69
CA GLU A 1 10.01 19.16 -5.65
C GLU A 1 9.93 19.90 -4.33
N VAL A 2 9.54 19.23 -3.24
CA VAL A 2 9.67 19.84 -1.90
C VAL A 2 11.15 19.83 -1.57
N VAL A 3 11.74 21.02 -1.47
CA VAL A 3 13.14 21.18 -1.08
C VAL A 3 13.21 21.00 0.44
N CYS A 4 13.81 19.90 0.90
CA CYS A 4 14.18 19.74 2.31
C CYS A 4 15.34 20.71 2.60
N SER A 5 14.98 21.96 2.87
CA SER A 5 15.84 23.14 2.82
C SER A 5 16.97 23.18 3.86
N SER A 6 16.98 22.23 4.80
CA SER A 6 18.21 21.76 5.45
C SER A 6 17.92 20.40 6.09
N LYS A 7 18.81 19.41 5.91
CA LYS A 7 18.75 18.16 6.68
C LYS A 7 19.24 18.43 8.10
N SER A 8 18.45 19.17 8.88
CA SER A 8 18.77 19.42 10.30
C SER A 8 18.99 18.09 11.02
N ASP A 9 19.98 18.12 11.91
CA ASP A 9 20.32 17.05 12.84
C ASP A 9 20.53 17.70 14.22
N PRO A 10 19.69 17.40 15.23
CA PRO A 10 18.67 16.34 15.25
C PRO A 10 17.45 16.62 14.37
N VAL A 11 16.73 15.54 14.05
CA VAL A 11 15.47 15.57 13.30
C VAL A 11 14.39 16.30 14.10
N THR A 12 13.66 17.18 13.43
CA THR A 12 12.46 17.84 13.95
C THR A 12 11.22 17.26 13.28
N PHE A 13 10.17 16.99 14.06
CA PHE A 13 8.91 16.45 13.55
C PHE A 13 7.84 17.54 13.54
N SER A 14 7.14 17.66 12.42
CA SER A 14 5.99 18.54 12.25
C SER A 14 4.74 17.98 12.94
N HIS A 15 4.61 16.65 13.04
CA HIS A 15 3.45 15.98 13.60
C HIS A 15 3.78 15.18 14.88
N PRO A 16 3.14 15.46 16.03
CA PRO A 16 3.49 14.83 17.30
C PRO A 16 3.22 13.32 17.32
N ALA A 17 2.17 12.83 16.64
CA ALA A 17 1.91 11.39 16.56
C ALA A 17 2.99 10.65 15.74
N LEU A 18 3.58 11.31 14.73
CA LEU A 18 4.69 10.73 13.96
C LEU A 18 5.94 10.65 14.83
N GLU A 19 6.26 11.73 15.57
CA GLU A 19 7.36 11.74 16.53
C GLU A 19 7.20 10.64 17.58
N ALA A 20 6.04 10.56 18.23
CA ALA A 20 5.76 9.57 19.27
C ALA A 20 5.96 8.15 18.73
N ARG A 21 5.50 7.89 17.50
CA ARG A 21 5.66 6.58 16.87
C ARG A 21 7.13 6.28 16.52
N VAL A 22 7.88 7.25 16.02
CA VAL A 22 9.33 7.11 15.76
C VAL A 22 10.08 6.83 17.06
N ARG A 23 9.81 7.59 18.13
CA ARG A 23 10.40 7.38 19.46
C ARG A 23 10.13 5.99 20.00
N GLN A 24 8.91 5.49 19.85
CA GLN A 24 8.54 4.14 20.24
C GLN A 24 9.39 3.10 19.50
N GLN A 25 9.54 3.21 18.17
CA GLN A 25 10.32 2.26 17.38
C GLN A 25 11.83 2.31 17.68
N LEU A 26 12.33 3.48 18.06
CA LEU A 26 13.74 3.66 18.46
C LEU A 26 14.00 3.35 19.95
N GLN A 27 12.95 3.04 20.73
CA GLN A 27 13.03 2.88 22.18
C GLN A 27 13.67 4.11 22.86
N LYS A 28 13.34 5.30 22.36
CA LYS A 28 13.96 6.58 22.73
C LYS A 28 12.91 7.62 23.11
N PRO A 29 12.35 7.57 24.34
CA PRO A 29 11.23 8.40 24.74
C PRO A 29 11.55 9.90 24.79
N GLU A 30 12.82 10.26 25.02
CA GLU A 30 13.26 11.65 25.19
C GLU A 30 14.57 11.94 24.44
N GLY A 31 14.95 13.21 24.38
CA GLY A 31 16.20 13.66 23.79
C GLY A 31 16.18 13.75 22.25
N PRO A 32 17.31 14.21 21.67
CA PRO A 32 17.45 14.41 20.22
C PRO A 32 17.43 13.08 19.47
N ILE A 33 16.75 13.03 18.32
CA ILE A 33 16.79 11.89 17.39
C ILE A 33 17.70 12.26 16.23
N ALA A 34 18.83 11.57 16.11
CA ALA A 34 19.74 11.75 15.00
C ALA A 34 19.13 11.18 13.72
N ARG A 35 19.35 11.84 12.58
CA ARG A 35 18.77 11.42 11.29
C ARG A 35 19.16 10.00 10.88
N ALA A 36 20.38 9.58 11.24
CA ALA A 36 20.86 8.22 10.99
C ALA A 36 20.03 7.15 11.72
N GLU A 37 19.42 7.46 12.87
CA GLU A 37 18.61 6.52 13.64
C GLU A 37 17.34 6.12 12.89
N LEU A 38 16.78 7.00 12.05
CA LEU A 38 15.57 6.71 11.26
C LEU A 38 15.72 5.49 10.33
N LYS A 39 16.94 5.18 9.90
CA LYS A 39 17.26 4.02 9.04
C LYS A 39 17.14 2.68 9.77
N ASN A 40 17.13 2.71 11.10
CA ASN A 40 17.02 1.50 11.93
C ASN A 40 15.57 1.01 12.05
N ILE A 41 14.59 1.88 11.79
CA ILE A 41 13.17 1.55 11.85
C ILE A 41 12.83 0.55 10.76
N LYS A 42 12.19 -0.57 11.15
CA LYS A 42 11.78 -1.65 10.24
C LYS A 42 10.30 -1.63 9.92
N THR A 43 9.48 -1.21 10.89
CA THR A 43 8.04 -1.14 10.73
C THR A 43 7.56 0.19 11.25
N MET A 44 6.71 0.85 10.47
CA MET A 44 6.04 2.07 10.86
C MET A 44 4.53 1.86 10.83
N ASN A 45 3.96 1.52 11.97
CA ASN A 45 2.52 1.45 12.15
C ASN A 45 2.01 2.79 12.66
N LEU A 46 1.27 3.52 11.83
CA LEU A 46 0.65 4.81 12.12
C LEU A 46 -0.87 4.71 12.11
N SER A 47 -1.45 3.50 12.18
CA SER A 47 -2.90 3.30 12.07
C SER A 47 -3.72 4.00 13.17
N ASP A 48 -3.08 4.36 14.29
CA ASP A 48 -3.66 5.12 15.40
C ASP A 48 -3.20 6.59 15.45
N ALA A 49 -2.39 7.04 14.47
CA ALA A 49 -1.85 8.40 14.42
C ALA A 49 -2.91 9.40 13.94
N GLN A 50 -3.85 9.71 14.84
CA GLN A 50 -4.92 10.67 14.56
C GLN A 50 -4.36 12.03 14.14
N GLY A 51 -5.00 12.64 13.15
CA GLY A 51 -4.63 13.97 12.64
C GLY A 51 -3.45 14.01 11.68
N LEU A 52 -2.80 12.86 11.40
CA LEU A 52 -1.76 12.78 10.38
C LEU A 52 -2.40 12.85 8.99
N ASP A 53 -2.62 14.08 8.52
CA ASP A 53 -3.27 14.35 7.24
C ASP A 53 -2.29 14.32 6.05
N GLU A 54 -0.98 14.46 6.30
CA GLU A 54 0.05 14.50 5.25
C GLU A 54 1.31 13.71 5.65
N LEU A 55 2.04 13.23 4.66
CA LEU A 55 3.33 12.56 4.84
C LEU A 55 4.47 13.56 4.69
N ASP A 56 5.24 13.79 5.75
CA ASP A 56 6.39 14.70 5.71
C ASP A 56 7.50 14.14 4.79
N PRO A 57 7.78 14.75 3.62
CA PRO A 57 8.76 14.24 2.67
C PRO A 57 10.19 14.19 3.25
N CYS A 58 10.52 15.03 4.22
CA CYS A 58 11.84 15.11 4.83
C CYS A 58 12.07 14.06 5.92
N ILE A 59 10.99 13.46 6.44
CA ILE A 59 11.03 12.32 7.36
C ILE A 59 10.90 11.01 6.59
N PHE A 60 9.87 10.86 5.75
CA PHE A 60 9.59 9.60 5.07
C PHE A 60 10.70 9.20 4.08
N SER A 61 11.40 10.16 3.47
CA SER A 61 12.56 9.86 2.61
C SER A 61 13.76 9.26 3.36
N GLU A 62 13.84 9.41 4.69
CA GLU A 62 14.93 8.89 5.52
C GLU A 62 14.61 7.49 6.09
N LEU A 63 13.34 7.08 6.09
CA LEU A 63 12.85 5.78 6.59
C LEU A 63 13.22 4.60 5.67
N THR A 64 14.37 4.66 5.01
CA THR A 64 14.86 3.69 4.01
C THR A 64 15.04 2.25 4.52
N GLY A 65 15.00 2.05 5.84
CA GLY A 65 15.02 0.73 6.48
C GLY A 65 13.67 0.04 6.58
N VAL A 66 12.57 0.76 6.35
CA VAL A 66 11.20 0.28 6.56
C VAL A 66 10.80 -0.78 5.54
N LYS A 67 10.22 -1.86 6.06
CA LYS A 67 9.63 -2.98 5.34
C LYS A 67 8.10 -3.01 5.47
N GLY A 68 7.55 -2.50 6.57
CA GLY A 68 6.10 -2.40 6.78
C GLY A 68 5.68 -0.96 7.07
N LEU A 69 4.75 -0.40 6.30
CA LEU A 69 4.16 0.92 6.54
C LEU A 69 2.64 0.82 6.55
N TYR A 70 2.02 1.26 7.64
CA TYR A 70 0.56 1.23 7.81
C TYR A 70 0.09 2.63 8.15
N LEU A 71 -0.57 3.30 7.22
CA LEU A 71 -1.06 4.67 7.41
C LEU A 71 -2.37 4.68 8.20
N PRO A 72 -2.69 5.79 8.89
CA PRO A 72 -4.01 5.98 9.49
C PRO A 72 -5.07 6.20 8.41
N PRO A 73 -6.33 5.83 8.67
CA PRO A 73 -7.43 6.35 7.87
C PRO A 73 -7.48 7.88 8.01
N GLY A 74 -7.87 8.59 6.94
CA GLY A 74 -7.92 10.04 6.98
C GLY A 74 -7.68 10.72 5.64
N LYS A 75 -7.03 11.88 5.68
CA LYS A 75 -6.95 12.79 4.53
C LYS A 75 -5.73 12.62 3.64
N ILE A 76 -4.85 11.65 3.94
CA ILE A 76 -3.65 11.41 3.14
C ILE A 76 -4.06 11.10 1.69
N ASP A 77 -3.53 11.87 0.74
CA ASP A 77 -3.79 11.70 -0.70
C ASP A 77 -2.50 11.58 -1.53
N ASP A 78 -1.36 11.99 -0.98
CA ASP A 78 -0.04 12.00 -1.65
C ASP A 78 0.92 10.93 -1.12
N LEU A 79 1.31 10.00 -2.00
CA LEU A 79 2.30 8.95 -1.72
C LEU A 79 3.72 9.27 -2.25
N ARG A 80 3.96 10.43 -2.86
CA ARG A 80 5.31 10.81 -3.34
C ARG A 80 6.38 10.73 -2.24
N PRO A 81 6.10 11.07 -0.96
CA PRO A 81 7.07 10.94 0.12
C PRO A 81 7.64 9.53 0.34
N ILE A 82 6.90 8.49 -0.07
CA ILE A 82 7.31 7.08 0.14
C ILE A 82 7.93 6.42 -1.10
N LYS A 83 8.06 7.13 -2.23
CA LYS A 83 8.58 6.58 -3.50
C LYS A 83 9.97 5.94 -3.38
N GLY A 84 10.77 6.39 -2.41
CA GLY A 84 12.14 5.93 -2.16
C GLY A 84 12.26 4.78 -1.16
N LEU A 85 11.15 4.28 -0.62
CA LEU A 85 11.15 3.17 0.36
C LEU A 85 11.33 1.82 -0.34
N LEU A 86 12.43 1.64 -1.05
CA LEU A 86 12.71 0.47 -1.93
C LEU A 86 12.81 -0.88 -1.19
N ARG A 87 12.70 -0.87 0.14
CA ARG A 87 12.67 -2.07 1.01
C ARG A 87 11.27 -2.43 1.49
N LEU A 88 10.25 -1.67 1.10
CA LEU A 88 8.88 -1.89 1.52
C LEU A 88 8.36 -3.23 0.96
N GLU A 89 7.87 -4.06 1.87
CA GLU A 89 7.31 -5.39 1.65
C GLU A 89 5.79 -5.34 1.89
N SER A 90 5.34 -4.65 2.94
CA SER A 90 3.91 -4.47 3.25
C SER A 90 3.52 -3.00 3.34
N LEU A 91 2.44 -2.63 2.65
CA LEU A 91 1.88 -1.28 2.67
C LEU A 91 0.35 -1.32 2.88
N ARG A 92 -0.14 -0.56 3.85
CA ARG A 92 -1.56 -0.21 3.98
C ARG A 92 -1.76 1.29 3.86
N VAL A 93 -2.59 1.68 2.92
CA VAL A 93 -3.11 3.05 2.74
C VAL A 93 -4.64 3.07 2.69
N SER A 94 -5.28 2.00 3.19
CA SER A 94 -6.73 1.86 3.19
C SER A 94 -7.44 3.00 3.91
N ALA A 95 -8.64 3.37 3.44
CA ALA A 95 -9.47 4.43 4.03
C ALA A 95 -8.76 5.80 4.07
N THR A 96 -7.98 6.09 3.03
CA THR A 96 -7.36 7.39 2.76
C THR A 96 -7.95 8.02 1.49
N LEU A 97 -7.47 9.20 1.11
CA LEU A 97 -7.90 9.91 -0.10
C LEU A 97 -6.98 9.66 -1.31
N VAL A 98 -6.05 8.70 -1.21
CA VAL A 98 -5.10 8.35 -2.27
C VAL A 98 -5.83 7.98 -3.57
N LYS A 99 -5.39 8.59 -4.67
CA LYS A 99 -5.87 8.30 -6.03
C LYS A 99 -4.76 7.82 -6.95
N ASP A 100 -3.56 8.39 -6.79
CA ASP A 100 -2.41 8.13 -7.65
C ASP A 100 -1.48 7.09 -7.01
N LEU A 101 -1.34 5.95 -7.67
CA LEU A 101 -0.44 4.87 -7.28
C LEU A 101 0.93 4.95 -7.96
N SER A 102 1.18 5.94 -8.83
CA SER A 102 2.46 6.10 -9.54
C SER A 102 3.70 6.08 -8.62
N PRO A 103 3.66 6.66 -7.40
CA PRO A 103 4.78 6.55 -6.46
C PRO A 103 5.14 5.11 -6.04
N LEU A 104 4.24 4.14 -6.23
CA LEU A 104 4.45 2.74 -5.86
C LEU A 104 5.16 1.92 -6.96
N ALA A 105 5.22 2.40 -8.20
CA ALA A 105 5.67 1.61 -9.36
C ALA A 105 7.10 1.03 -9.22
N GLY A 106 7.97 1.68 -8.45
CA GLY A 106 9.34 1.23 -8.18
C GLY A 106 9.49 0.33 -6.94
N LEU A 107 8.44 0.11 -6.16
CA LEU A 107 8.49 -0.64 -4.89
C LEU A 107 8.38 -2.15 -5.13
N VAL A 108 9.25 -2.69 -5.98
CA VAL A 108 9.21 -4.07 -6.51
C VAL A 108 9.32 -5.18 -5.45
N LYS A 109 9.57 -4.83 -4.19
CA LYS A 109 9.59 -5.75 -3.05
C LYS A 109 8.25 -5.91 -2.35
N LEU A 110 7.25 -5.11 -2.71
CA LEU A 110 5.91 -5.24 -2.15
C LEU A 110 5.36 -6.65 -2.38
N ASP A 111 4.97 -7.31 -1.30
CA ASP A 111 4.28 -8.60 -1.26
C ASP A 111 2.82 -8.44 -0.80
N ARG A 112 2.52 -7.46 0.06
CA ARG A 112 1.16 -7.15 0.52
C ARG A 112 0.81 -5.68 0.32
N LEU A 113 -0.28 -5.42 -0.38
CA LEU A 113 -0.80 -4.08 -0.59
C LEU A 113 -2.29 -3.99 -0.27
N ASP A 114 -2.64 -3.06 0.61
CA ASP A 114 -4.02 -2.73 0.96
C ASP A 114 -4.30 -1.26 0.62
N ILE A 115 -5.11 -1.07 -0.43
CA ILE A 115 -5.61 0.23 -0.91
C ILE A 115 -7.14 0.31 -0.78
N GLY A 116 -7.76 -0.54 0.04
CA GLY A 116 -9.22 -0.58 0.15
C GLY A 116 -9.81 0.75 0.65
N ARG A 117 -11.05 1.08 0.27
CA ARG A 117 -11.74 2.34 0.61
C ARG A 117 -10.93 3.57 0.22
N THR A 118 -10.33 3.54 -0.97
CA THR A 118 -9.68 4.70 -1.58
C THR A 118 -10.36 5.03 -2.91
N PRO A 119 -10.30 6.28 -3.38
CA PRO A 119 -10.82 6.69 -4.69
C PRO A 119 -9.94 6.24 -5.88
N VAL A 120 -9.13 5.19 -5.73
CA VAL A 120 -8.29 4.63 -6.81
C VAL A 120 -9.16 4.04 -7.92
N THR A 121 -8.79 4.34 -9.17
CA THR A 121 -9.41 3.78 -10.38
C THR A 121 -8.40 3.02 -11.26
N ASP A 122 -7.14 3.42 -11.26
CA ASP A 122 -6.08 2.90 -12.14
C ASP A 122 -5.09 2.02 -11.38
N LEU A 123 -4.94 0.77 -11.82
CA LEU A 123 -3.98 -0.19 -11.28
C LEU A 123 -2.71 -0.32 -12.13
N SER A 124 -2.55 0.45 -13.22
CA SER A 124 -1.38 0.40 -14.11
C SER A 124 -0.04 0.52 -13.37
N PRO A 125 0.12 1.37 -12.33
CA PRO A 125 1.35 1.43 -11.55
C PRO A 125 1.74 0.12 -10.85
N LEU A 126 0.79 -0.81 -10.65
CA LEU A 126 1.03 -2.09 -9.98
C LEU A 126 1.56 -3.18 -10.92
N ALA A 127 1.53 -2.98 -12.25
CA ALA A 127 1.82 -4.02 -13.23
C ALA A 127 3.24 -4.63 -13.10
N GLY A 128 4.21 -3.86 -12.58
CA GLY A 128 5.58 -4.29 -12.34
C GLY A 128 5.83 -4.95 -10.98
N LEU A 129 4.86 -4.94 -10.06
CA LEU A 129 5.02 -5.42 -8.68
C LEU A 129 4.87 -6.94 -8.57
N THR A 130 5.67 -7.67 -9.35
CA THR A 130 5.61 -9.12 -9.55
C THR A 130 5.83 -9.97 -8.28
N ASN A 131 6.20 -9.35 -7.16
CA ASN A 131 6.29 -9.99 -5.86
C ASN A 131 4.99 -9.98 -5.04
N LEU A 132 3.96 -9.25 -5.47
CA LEU A 132 2.67 -9.19 -4.78
C LEU A 132 2.06 -10.60 -4.65
N THR A 133 1.76 -10.97 -3.40
CA THR A 133 1.03 -12.17 -3.00
C THR A 133 -0.37 -11.84 -2.51
N GLU A 134 -0.58 -10.64 -1.95
CA GLU A 134 -1.87 -10.20 -1.44
C GLU A 134 -2.19 -8.78 -1.90
N LEU A 135 -3.37 -8.60 -2.49
CA LEU A 135 -3.89 -7.30 -2.92
C LEU A 135 -5.32 -7.11 -2.42
N GLN A 136 -5.57 -6.01 -1.71
CA GLN A 136 -6.91 -5.59 -1.30
C GLN A 136 -7.27 -4.25 -1.96
N ILE A 137 -8.33 -4.29 -2.77
CA ILE A 137 -8.92 -3.14 -3.48
C ILE A 137 -10.41 -2.98 -3.14
N ASP A 138 -10.86 -3.54 -2.01
CA ASP A 138 -12.24 -3.46 -1.54
C ASP A 138 -12.74 -2.01 -1.53
N GLU A 139 -13.97 -1.77 -1.96
CA GLU A 139 -14.61 -0.44 -1.92
C GLU A 139 -13.80 0.66 -2.66
N THR A 140 -13.10 0.29 -3.75
CA THR A 140 -12.46 1.23 -4.68
C THR A 140 -13.32 1.44 -5.95
N GLU A 141 -12.92 2.38 -6.81
CA GLU A 141 -13.59 2.66 -8.08
C GLU A 141 -12.99 1.91 -9.28
N VAL A 142 -12.14 0.91 -9.03
CA VAL A 142 -11.49 0.08 -10.06
C VAL A 142 -12.52 -0.67 -10.92
N THR A 143 -12.26 -0.69 -12.22
CA THR A 143 -13.03 -1.45 -13.22
C THR A 143 -12.18 -2.41 -14.04
N ASP A 144 -10.90 -2.09 -14.26
CA ASP A 144 -9.98 -2.86 -15.11
C ASP A 144 -8.93 -3.61 -14.28
N LEU A 145 -8.86 -4.94 -14.49
CA LEU A 145 -7.88 -5.82 -13.86
C LEU A 145 -6.72 -6.21 -14.78
N SER A 146 -6.68 -5.70 -16.01
CA SER A 146 -5.60 -5.98 -16.99
C SER A 146 -4.19 -5.75 -16.43
N PRO A 147 -3.93 -4.71 -15.62
CA PRO A 147 -2.62 -4.52 -14.98
C PRO A 147 -2.16 -5.68 -14.08
N LEU A 148 -3.09 -6.51 -13.59
CA LEU A 148 -2.77 -7.62 -12.68
C LEU A 148 -2.37 -8.92 -13.40
N ALA A 149 -2.55 -9.01 -14.72
CA ALA A 149 -2.38 -10.25 -15.50
C ALA A 149 -0.95 -10.88 -15.40
N GLY A 150 0.05 -10.04 -15.09
CA GLY A 150 1.45 -10.42 -14.91
C GLY A 150 1.84 -10.81 -13.47
N LEU A 151 0.97 -10.62 -12.47
CA LEU A 151 1.29 -10.84 -11.06
C LEU A 151 1.19 -12.32 -10.67
N LYS A 152 2.07 -13.16 -11.24
CA LYS A 152 2.01 -14.62 -11.13
C LYS A 152 2.15 -15.19 -9.72
N LYS A 153 2.60 -14.37 -8.76
CA LYS A 153 2.69 -14.74 -7.33
C LYS A 153 1.46 -14.37 -6.52
N LEU A 154 0.48 -13.68 -7.11
CA LEU A 154 -0.72 -13.26 -6.40
C LEU A 154 -1.50 -14.48 -5.94
N GLU A 155 -1.72 -14.58 -4.63
CA GLU A 155 -2.42 -15.68 -3.97
C GLU A 155 -3.80 -15.27 -3.46
N MET A 156 -3.95 -13.99 -3.08
CA MET A 156 -5.21 -13.44 -2.58
C MET A 156 -5.52 -12.11 -3.26
N LEU A 157 -6.74 -12.00 -3.79
CA LEU A 157 -7.31 -10.75 -4.28
C LEU A 157 -8.65 -10.48 -3.57
N GLN A 158 -8.77 -9.34 -2.90
CA GLN A 158 -10.04 -8.84 -2.38
C GLN A 158 -10.48 -7.63 -3.21
N MET A 159 -11.66 -7.72 -3.81
CA MET A 159 -12.23 -6.67 -4.67
C MET A 159 -13.73 -6.50 -4.41
N LYS A 160 -14.13 -6.66 -3.15
CA LYS A 160 -15.52 -6.52 -2.73
C LYS A 160 -16.00 -5.11 -2.99
N ARG A 161 -17.27 -4.96 -3.37
CA ARG A 161 -17.89 -3.63 -3.60
C ARG A 161 -17.11 -2.74 -4.58
N THR A 162 -16.44 -3.34 -5.57
CA THR A 162 -15.81 -2.62 -6.68
C THR A 162 -16.73 -2.55 -7.90
N ARG A 163 -16.30 -1.90 -8.97
CA ARG A 163 -17.04 -1.83 -10.25
C ARG A 163 -16.50 -2.82 -11.30
N VAL A 164 -15.63 -3.74 -10.91
CA VAL A 164 -15.09 -4.79 -11.78
C VAL A 164 -16.22 -5.71 -12.25
N SER A 165 -16.25 -5.96 -13.55
CA SER A 165 -17.17 -6.91 -14.19
C SER A 165 -16.45 -8.02 -14.98
N ASP A 166 -15.23 -7.77 -15.45
CA ASP A 166 -14.43 -8.75 -16.19
C ASP A 166 -13.26 -9.26 -15.35
N VAL A 167 -13.22 -10.57 -15.13
CA VAL A 167 -12.16 -11.28 -14.42
C VAL A 167 -11.27 -12.12 -15.34
N SER A 168 -11.48 -12.02 -16.66
CA SER A 168 -10.67 -12.70 -17.67
C SER A 168 -9.16 -12.41 -17.57
N PRO A 169 -8.69 -11.20 -17.15
CA PRO A 169 -7.26 -10.96 -16.96
C PRO A 169 -6.59 -11.85 -15.91
N LEU A 170 -7.37 -12.42 -14.98
CA LEU A 170 -6.84 -13.22 -13.88
C LEU A 170 -6.64 -14.71 -14.24
N ARG A 171 -7.15 -15.18 -15.38
CA ARG A 171 -7.20 -16.63 -15.74
C ARG A 171 -5.86 -17.36 -15.73
N GLU A 172 -4.76 -16.63 -15.93
CA GLU A 172 -3.39 -17.15 -15.96
C GLU A 172 -2.64 -17.00 -14.61
N LEU A 173 -3.30 -16.56 -13.54
CA LEU A 173 -2.71 -16.43 -12.21
C LEU A 173 -2.83 -17.74 -11.45
N LYS A 174 -2.02 -18.74 -11.83
CA LYS A 174 -2.12 -20.11 -11.28
C LYS A 174 -1.79 -20.23 -9.78
N SER A 175 -1.21 -19.21 -9.17
CA SER A 175 -0.97 -19.14 -7.72
C SER A 175 -2.16 -18.62 -6.92
N LEU A 176 -3.21 -18.11 -7.60
CA LEU A 176 -4.35 -17.47 -6.96
C LEU A 176 -5.20 -18.53 -6.23
N LYS A 177 -5.31 -18.37 -4.91
CA LYS A 177 -6.01 -19.30 -4.02
C LYS A 177 -7.36 -18.76 -3.59
N ASN A 178 -7.48 -17.45 -3.39
CA ASN A 178 -8.70 -16.81 -2.90
C ASN A 178 -9.01 -15.53 -3.67
N VAL A 179 -10.26 -15.44 -4.15
CA VAL A 179 -10.80 -14.22 -4.77
C VAL A 179 -12.11 -13.87 -4.09
N TYR A 180 -12.20 -12.66 -3.56
CA TYR A 180 -13.41 -12.15 -2.90
C TYR A 180 -14.05 -11.09 -3.77
N LEU A 181 -15.26 -11.37 -4.26
CA LEU A 181 -15.98 -10.53 -5.23
C LEU A 181 -17.38 -10.11 -4.77
N GLU A 182 -17.71 -10.33 -3.49
CA GLU A 182 -18.96 -9.88 -2.85
C GLU A 182 -19.28 -8.42 -3.20
N GLY A 183 -20.46 -8.18 -3.78
CA GLY A 183 -20.91 -6.83 -4.15
C GLY A 183 -20.14 -6.16 -5.29
N SER A 184 -19.31 -6.90 -6.04
CA SER A 184 -18.77 -6.45 -7.33
C SER A 184 -19.81 -6.55 -8.46
N ARG A 185 -19.41 -6.33 -9.72
CA ARG A 185 -20.27 -6.47 -10.91
C ARG A 185 -19.91 -7.70 -11.76
N VAL A 186 -19.23 -8.67 -11.17
CA VAL A 186 -18.82 -9.89 -11.87
C VAL A 186 -20.01 -10.84 -11.95
N ASP A 187 -20.61 -10.94 -13.14
CA ASP A 187 -21.70 -11.89 -13.41
C ASP A 187 -21.17 -13.24 -13.93
N ASP A 188 -20.00 -13.26 -14.57
CA ASP A 188 -19.35 -14.47 -15.09
C ASP A 188 -17.95 -14.67 -14.48
N ALA A 189 -17.87 -15.55 -13.49
CA ALA A 189 -16.61 -15.98 -12.88
C ALA A 189 -15.99 -17.22 -13.55
N SER A 190 -16.51 -17.67 -14.70
CA SER A 190 -15.97 -18.84 -15.43
C SER A 190 -14.48 -18.75 -15.77
N PRO A 191 -13.87 -17.58 -16.08
CA PRO A 191 -12.43 -17.50 -16.32
C PRO A 191 -11.58 -17.94 -15.13
N LEU A 192 -12.08 -17.69 -13.90
CA LEU A 192 -11.39 -18.06 -12.66
C LEU A 192 -11.42 -19.57 -12.41
N ARG A 193 -12.48 -20.27 -12.85
CA ARG A 193 -12.64 -21.72 -12.65
C ARG A 193 -11.58 -22.56 -13.37
N THR A 194 -10.80 -21.95 -14.27
CA THR A 194 -9.63 -22.57 -14.91
C THR A 194 -8.38 -22.62 -14.01
N ILE A 195 -8.43 -22.00 -12.83
CA ILE A 195 -7.34 -21.95 -11.85
C ILE A 195 -7.51 -23.12 -10.85
N PRO A 196 -6.55 -24.06 -10.77
CA PRO A 196 -6.67 -25.21 -9.87
C PRO A 196 -6.80 -24.80 -8.39
N GLY A 197 -7.81 -25.32 -7.71
CA GLY A 197 -7.98 -25.13 -6.26
C GLY A 197 -8.42 -23.74 -5.82
N ILE A 198 -8.80 -22.86 -6.74
CA ILE A 198 -9.26 -21.51 -6.43
C ILE A 198 -10.55 -21.54 -5.59
N LYS A 199 -10.62 -20.65 -4.60
CA LYS A 199 -11.82 -20.35 -3.83
C LYS A 199 -12.35 -19.00 -4.27
N ILE A 200 -13.57 -19.00 -4.82
CA ILE A 200 -14.29 -17.80 -5.24
C ILE A 200 -15.35 -17.52 -4.17
N HIS A 201 -15.27 -16.34 -3.55
CA HIS A 201 -16.16 -15.92 -2.47
C HIS A 201 -17.10 -14.83 -3.00
N GLU A 202 -18.35 -15.21 -3.26
CA GLU A 202 -19.36 -14.37 -3.93
C GLU A 202 -20.43 -13.82 -2.95
N GLY A 203 -20.47 -14.30 -1.70
CA GLY A 203 -21.41 -13.90 -0.65
C GLY A 203 -21.04 -14.42 0.74
#